data_AF-A0A371DEC9-F1
#
_entry.id   AF-A0A371DEC9-F1
#
_cell.length_a   1.000
_cell.length_b   1.000
_cell.length_c   1.000
_cell.angle_alpha   90.00
_cell.angle_beta   90.00
_cell.angle_gamma   90.00
#
_symmetry.space_group_name_H-M   'P 1'
#
loop_
_entity.id
_entity.type
_entity.pdbx_description
1 polymer ?
#
loop_
_entity_poly.entity_id
_entity_poly.type
_entity_poly.pdbx_seq_one_letter_code
_entity_poly.pdbx_strand_id
1 'polypeptide(L)'
;MHVYDGRPFGKLLNAAAPSLLLFLTVSMDAAVTPPLRLETLRVQQISSDVAQRRLDNFLHRLRARNLANNRGETTTSVQLQKLADALSEENLQ
;
A
#
# COMPACT_ATOMS: atom_id res chain seq x y z
N MET A 1 47.49 -7.37 -38.75
CA MET A 1 46.46 -6.39 -39.15
C MET A 1 46.11 -5.55 -37.92
N HIS A 2 46.51 -4.27 -37.95
CA HIS A 2 46.18 -3.09 -37.08
C HIS A 2 45.92 -3.32 -35.57
N VAL A 3 46.83 -2.93 -34.65
CA VAL A 3 47.28 -1.59 -34.18
C VAL A 3 46.31 -0.93 -33.17
N TYR A 4 46.92 -0.44 -32.08
CA TYR A 4 46.38 0.13 -30.85
C TYR A 4 45.65 1.50 -30.95
N ASP A 5 44.86 1.73 -29.90
CA ASP A 5 44.57 2.96 -29.12
C ASP A 5 43.62 4.05 -29.61
N GLY A 6 42.91 4.64 -28.63
CA GLY A 6 42.10 5.84 -28.81
C GLY A 6 41.01 6.08 -27.75
N ARG A 7 41.39 6.48 -26.53
CA ARG A 7 40.57 7.45 -25.74
C ARG A 7 41.07 8.86 -26.13
N PRO A 8 40.24 9.94 -26.27
CA PRO A 8 39.47 10.51 -25.15
C PRO A 8 38.14 11.28 -25.50
N PHE A 9 37.36 11.53 -24.44
CA PHE A 9 36.45 12.66 -24.15
C PHE A 9 35.82 13.54 -25.25
N GLY A 10 34.48 13.65 -25.17
CA GLY A 10 33.64 14.74 -25.72
C GLY A 10 32.40 14.16 -26.42
N LYS A 11 31.15 14.44 -26.05
CA LYS A 11 30.56 15.67 -25.53
C LYS A 11 29.35 15.37 -24.64
N LEU A 12 29.25 16.13 -23.56
CA LEU A 12 28.03 16.33 -22.78
C LEU A 12 26.98 17.08 -23.62
N LEU A 13 25.82 16.47 -23.85
CA LEU A 13 24.54 17.15 -24.12
C LEU A 13 23.45 16.23 -23.52
N ASN A 14 23.21 16.31 -22.21
CA ASN A 14 22.08 17.03 -21.62
C ASN A 14 20.71 16.56 -22.12
N ALA A 15 20.06 15.64 -21.40
CA ALA A 15 18.84 15.94 -20.63
C ALA A 15 18.22 14.66 -20.03
N ALA A 16 17.89 14.76 -18.74
CA ALA A 16 16.95 13.98 -17.94
C ALA A 16 17.24 12.48 -17.68
N ALA A 17 17.40 12.19 -16.39
CA ALA A 17 17.68 10.87 -15.81
C ALA A 17 16.35 10.12 -15.48
N PRO A 18 16.35 9.07 -14.64
CA PRO A 18 16.11 7.68 -15.01
C PRO A 18 14.87 7.09 -14.32
N SER A 19 14.19 6.09 -14.87
CA SER A 19 13.21 5.30 -14.06
C SER A 19 12.91 3.93 -14.65
N LEU A 20 13.58 2.92 -14.09
CA LEU A 20 12.98 1.67 -13.61
C LEU A 20 11.94 0.99 -14.54
N LEU A 21 12.41 0.39 -15.64
CA LEU A 21 11.72 -0.75 -16.25
C LEU A 21 12.40 -2.02 -15.76
N LEU A 22 12.08 -2.45 -14.54
CA LEU A 22 12.46 -3.77 -14.06
C LEU A 22 11.29 -4.39 -13.28
N PHE A 23 10.90 -5.57 -13.76
CA PHE A 23 9.96 -6.55 -13.16
C PHE A 23 8.46 -6.41 -13.47
N LEU A 24 8.08 -6.72 -14.72
CA LEU A 24 6.75 -7.29 -15.03
C LEU A 24 6.89 -8.61 -15.80
N THR A 25 7.53 -9.59 -15.17
CA THR A 25 7.42 -10.99 -15.62
C THR A 25 7.16 -11.85 -14.39
N VAL A 26 5.91 -11.80 -13.92
CA VAL A 26 5.30 -12.95 -13.27
C VAL A 26 4.54 -13.69 -14.38
N SER A 27 4.92 -14.94 -14.61
CA SER A 27 4.24 -15.87 -15.53
C SER A 27 2.74 -15.91 -15.24
N MET A 28 1.91 -15.40 -16.16
CA MET A 28 0.45 -15.33 -16.04
C MET A 28 -0.20 -16.56 -16.67
N ASP A 29 0.15 -17.76 -16.21
CA ASP A 29 -0.50 -19.03 -16.62
C ASP A 29 -1.56 -19.51 -15.59
N ALA A 30 -2.04 -18.62 -14.73
CA ALA A 30 -3.08 -18.92 -13.73
C ALA A 30 -4.20 -17.87 -13.66
N ALA A 31 -4.38 -17.06 -14.72
CA ALA A 31 -5.47 -16.08 -14.77
C ALA A 31 -6.77 -16.70 -15.31
N VAL A 32 -7.34 -17.65 -14.58
CA VAL A 32 -8.71 -18.13 -14.88
C VAL A 32 -9.77 -17.12 -14.40
N THR A 33 -9.40 -16.16 -13.53
CA THR A 33 -10.26 -15.04 -13.15
C THR A 33 -9.43 -13.78 -12.99
N PRO A 34 -9.65 -12.72 -13.79
CA PRO A 34 -8.97 -11.45 -13.57
C PRO A 34 -9.33 -10.89 -12.18
N PRO A 35 -8.41 -10.16 -11.50
CA PRO A 35 -8.72 -9.55 -10.22
C PRO A 35 -9.87 -8.55 -10.36
N LEU A 36 -10.69 -8.46 -9.32
CA LEU A 36 -11.82 -7.53 -9.28
C LEU A 36 -11.34 -6.09 -9.47
N ARG A 37 -11.90 -5.40 -10.46
CA ARG A 37 -11.64 -3.97 -10.68
C ARG A 37 -12.51 -3.14 -9.75
N LEU A 38 -11.89 -2.28 -8.95
CA LEU A 38 -12.58 -1.35 -8.06
C LEU A 38 -12.50 0.05 -8.67
N GLU A 39 -13.65 0.72 -8.82
CA GLU A 39 -13.74 2.11 -9.26
C GLU A 39 -14.26 3.00 -8.12
N THR A 40 -13.63 4.15 -7.93
CA THR A 40 -14.03 5.09 -6.88
C THR A 40 -15.25 5.89 -7.35
N LEU A 41 -16.41 5.66 -6.71
CA LEU A 41 -17.64 6.41 -7.02
C LEU A 41 -17.65 7.81 -6.38
N ARG A 42 -17.11 7.93 -5.16
CA ARG A 42 -17.07 9.17 -4.38
C ARG A 42 -16.02 9.08 -3.29
N VAL A 43 -15.39 10.22 -2.97
CA VAL A 43 -14.54 10.41 -1.80
C VAL A 43 -15.16 11.51 -0.93
N GLN A 44 -15.21 11.29 0.37
CA GLN A 44 -15.66 12.27 1.35
C GLN A 44 -14.78 12.19 2.60
N GLN A 45 -14.31 13.34 3.06
CA GLN A 45 -13.56 13.42 4.31
C GLN A 45 -14.50 13.25 5.50
N ILE A 46 -14.00 12.65 6.57
CA ILE A 46 -14.71 12.47 7.85
C ILE A 46 -13.89 13.13 8.95
N SER A 47 -14.58 13.58 10.01
CA SER A 47 -13.91 14.09 11.21
C SER A 47 -13.28 12.96 12.03
N SER A 48 -12.32 13.30 12.89
CA SER A 48 -11.64 12.37 13.79
C SER A 48 -12.61 11.62 14.72
N ASP A 49 -13.63 12.29 15.28
CA ASP A 49 -14.70 11.64 16.09
C ASP A 49 -15.48 10.60 15.26
N VAL A 50 -15.87 10.95 14.02
CA VAL A 50 -16.59 10.00 13.15
C VAL A 50 -15.69 8.83 12.76
N ALA A 51 -14.40 9.06 12.54
CA ALA A 51 -13.42 8.02 12.26
C ALA A 51 -13.26 7.07 13.46
N GLN A 52 -13.12 7.61 14.67
CA GLN A 52 -13.00 6.84 15.91
C GLN A 52 -14.21 5.92 16.10
N ARG A 53 -15.44 6.46 16.06
CA ARG A 53 -16.66 5.67 16.23
C ARG A 53 -16.80 4.54 15.21
N ARG A 54 -16.44 4.81 13.94
CA ARG A 54 -16.47 3.80 12.87
C ARG A 54 -15.42 2.72 13.08
N LEU A 55 -14.23 3.09 13.52
CA LEU A 55 -13.13 2.18 13.80
C LEU A 55 -13.44 1.27 15.00
N ASP A 56 -13.98 1.82 16.08
CA ASP A 56 -14.41 1.05 17.25
C ASP A 56 -15.48 0.01 16.89
N ASN A 57 -16.49 0.43 16.13
CA ASN A 57 -17.52 -0.49 15.63
C ASN A 57 -16.92 -1.59 14.75
N PHE A 58 -15.98 -1.23 13.87
CA PHE A 58 -15.29 -2.19 13.03
C PHE A 58 -14.48 -3.20 13.85
N LEU A 59 -13.69 -2.73 14.82
CA LEU A 59 -12.87 -3.58 15.70
C LEU A 59 -13.74 -4.53 16.52
N HIS A 60 -14.86 -4.06 17.06
CA HIS A 60 -15.83 -4.91 17.76
C HIS A 60 -16.33 -6.03 16.85
N ARG A 61 -16.76 -5.70 15.62
CA ARG A 61 -17.25 -6.70 14.65
C ARG A 61 -16.14 -7.63 14.18
N LEU A 62 -14.91 -7.13 14.04
CA LEU A 62 -13.76 -7.94 13.67
C LEU A 62 -13.45 -8.97 14.75
N ARG A 63 -13.41 -8.58 16.03
CA ARG A 63 -13.20 -9.51 17.14
C ARG A 63 -14.29 -10.59 17.19
N ALA A 64 -15.55 -10.21 17.03
CA ALA A 64 -16.66 -11.17 16.98
C ALA A 64 -16.50 -12.19 15.84
N ARG A 65 -16.11 -11.74 14.63
CA ARG A 65 -15.83 -12.64 13.50
C ARG A 65 -14.60 -13.51 13.71
N ASN A 66 -13.56 -12.96 14.32
CA ASN A 66 -12.33 -13.70 14.62
C ASN A 66 -12.62 -14.83 15.61
N LEU A 67 -13.39 -14.55 16.67
CA LEU A 67 -13.84 -15.55 17.63
C LEU A 67 -14.67 -16.65 16.95
N ALA A 68 -15.66 -16.28 16.12
CA ALA A 68 -16.49 -17.26 15.41
C ALA A 68 -15.70 -18.15 14.44
N ASN A 69 -14.63 -17.62 13.86
CA ASN A 69 -13.79 -18.33 12.89
C ASN A 69 -12.53 -18.96 13.52
N ASN A 70 -12.39 -18.95 14.85
CA ASN A 70 -11.18 -19.36 15.57
C ASN A 70 -9.88 -18.74 14.98
N ARG A 71 -9.97 -17.50 14.51
CA ARG A 71 -8.83 -16.74 14.00
C ARG A 71 -8.27 -15.90 15.13
N GLY A 72 -6.96 -16.04 15.36
CA GLY A 72 -6.24 -15.20 16.33
C GLY A 72 -6.10 -13.75 15.87
N GLU A 73 -5.45 -12.94 16.69
CA GLU A 73 -5.06 -11.59 16.29
C GLU A 73 -4.11 -11.63 15.09
N THR A 74 -4.33 -10.68 14.19
CA THR A 74 -3.51 -10.47 12.99
C THR A 74 -2.70 -9.19 13.15
N THR A 75 -1.62 -9.07 12.39
CA THR A 75 -0.88 -7.79 12.30
C THR A 75 -1.79 -6.62 11.94
N THR A 76 -2.80 -6.85 11.10
CA THR A 76 -3.81 -5.85 10.74
C THR A 76 -4.68 -5.44 11.93
N SER A 77 -5.15 -6.38 12.77
CA SER A 77 -5.95 -6.01 13.95
C SER A 77 -5.14 -5.21 14.97
N VAL A 78 -3.85 -5.51 15.13
CA VAL A 78 -2.93 -4.73 15.98
C VAL A 78 -2.74 -3.31 15.43
N GLN A 79 -2.55 -3.16 14.12
CA GLN A 79 -2.41 -1.84 13.50
C GLN A 79 -3.68 -1.00 13.64
N LEU A 80 -4.85 -1.62 13.48
CA LEU A 80 -6.13 -0.93 13.66
C LEU A 80 -6.38 -0.54 15.12
N GLN A 81 -5.92 -1.35 16.08
CA GLN A 81 -5.97 -0.97 17.50
C GLN A 81 -5.11 0.26 17.77
N LYS A 82 -3.86 0.27 17.29
CA LYS A 82 -2.97 1.44 17.43
C LYS A 82 -3.55 2.71 16.82
N LEU A 83 -4.26 2.60 15.70
CA LEU A 83 -4.95 3.73 15.10
C LEU A 83 -6.11 4.24 15.97
N ALA A 84 -6.88 3.33 16.59
CA ALA A 84 -7.95 3.70 17.50
C ALA A 84 -7.40 4.45 18.72
N ASP A 85 -6.29 3.95 19.27
CA ASP A 85 -5.62 4.57 20.41
C ASP A 85 -5.13 6.00 20.05
N ALA A 86 -4.48 6.16 18.89
CA ALA A 86 -4.00 7.47 18.42
C ALA A 86 -5.15 8.47 18.16
N LEU A 87 -6.27 8.02 17.58
CA LEU A 87 -7.45 8.87 17.38
C LEU A 87 -8.09 9.27 18.71
N SER A 88 -8.07 8.39 19.71
CA SER A 88 -8.57 8.72 21.04
C SER A 88 -7.70 9.77 21.73
N GLU A 89 -6.38 9.70 21.59
CA GLU A 89 -5.46 10.71 22.12
C GLU A 89 -5.68 12.08 21.47
N GLU A 90 -5.89 12.12 20.15
CA GLU A 90 -6.18 13.36 19.42
C GLU A 90 -7.48 14.02 19.88
N ASN A 91 -8.54 13.24 20.12
CA ASN A 91 -9.84 13.79 20.56
C ASN A 91 -9.84 14.26 22.03
N LEU A 92 -8.83 13.92 22.83
CA LEU A 92 -8.69 14.35 24.23
C LEU A 92 -7.89 15.65 24.39
N GLN A 93 -7.27 16.15 23.32
CA GLN A 93 -6.51 17.41 23.27
C GLN A 93 -7.41 18.61 22.94
#